data_AF-A0A7S1AXT1-F1
#
_entry.id   AF-A0A7S1AXT1-F1
#
_cell.length_a   1.000
_cell.length_b   1.000
_cell.length_c   1.000
_cell.angle_alpha   90.00
_cell.angle_beta   90.00
_cell.angle_gamma   90.00
#
_symmetry.space_group_name_H-M   'P 1'
#
loop_
_entity.id
_entity.type
_entity.pdbx_description
1 polymer ?
#
loop_
_entity_poly.entity_id
_entity_poly.type
_entity_poly.pdbx_seq_one_letter_code
_entity_poly.pdbx_strand_id
1 'polypeptide(L)'
;MAEGVFADFFWLIPVAEVRKDWPRGTAMVSEAFDCGGLVRLRLRFFPMGRTWSKPGHCAVELESEDDPPDFKFRLCVGMCRSATLLHKWWGYDGKAGDSLCVVDDVL
;
A
#
# COMPACT_ATOMS: atom_id res chain seq x y z
N MET A 1 -14.69 -19.07 11.54
CA MET A 1 -13.36 -18.48 11.85
C MET A 1 -13.58 -16.99 11.97
N ALA A 2 -13.34 -16.39 13.14
CA ALA A 2 -13.50 -14.95 13.29
C ALA A 2 -12.44 -14.25 12.44
N GLU A 3 -12.85 -13.40 11.50
CA GLU A 3 -11.93 -12.47 10.85
C GLU A 3 -11.33 -11.59 11.95
N GLY A 4 -10.00 -11.50 11.99
CA GLY A 4 -9.32 -10.67 12.98
C GLY A 4 -9.78 -9.20 12.86
N VAL A 5 -9.87 -8.51 13.99
CA VAL A 5 -10.13 -7.06 14.01
C VAL A 5 -8.89 -6.36 13.47
N PHE A 6 -9.05 -5.65 12.35
CA PHE A 6 -8.00 -4.80 11.80
C PHE A 6 -8.21 -3.37 12.31
N ALA A 7 -7.12 -2.70 12.68
CA ALA A 7 -7.10 -1.25 12.80
C ALA A 7 -6.88 -0.67 11.40
N ASP A 8 -7.62 0.38 11.06
CA ASP A 8 -7.55 1.00 9.74
C ASP A 8 -6.81 2.34 9.82
N PHE A 9 -6.01 2.62 8.80
CA PHE A 9 -5.43 3.93 8.55
C PHE A 9 -5.79 4.35 7.11
N PHE A 10 -6.24 5.60 6.95
CA PHE A 10 -6.64 6.14 5.66
C PHE A 10 -5.70 7.27 5.25
N TRP A 11 -5.07 7.11 4.10
CA TRP A 11 -4.31 8.17 3.46
C TRP A 11 -5.10 8.75 2.29
N LEU A 12 -5.56 9.99 2.44
CA LEU A 12 -6.34 10.69 1.42
C LEU A 12 -5.40 11.45 0.48
N ILE A 13 -5.43 11.10 -0.80
CA ILE A 13 -4.65 11.75 -1.85
C ILE A 13 -5.63 12.50 -2.77
N PRO A 14 -5.46 13.81 -3.00
CA PRO A 14 -6.27 14.51 -3.98
C PRO A 14 -6.13 13.87 -5.37
N VAL A 15 -7.25 13.62 -6.05
CA VAL A 15 -7.24 12.98 -7.39
C VAL A 15 -6.38 13.74 -8.41
N ALA A 16 -6.29 15.07 -8.29
CA ALA A 16 -5.43 15.90 -9.12
C ALA A 16 -3.94 15.58 -8.97
N GLU A 17 -3.51 15.14 -7.78
CA GLU A 17 -2.13 14.70 -7.53
C GLU A 17 -1.88 13.33 -8.17
N VAL A 18 -2.85 12.42 -8.10
CA VAL A 18 -2.75 11.09 -8.71
C VAL A 18 -2.68 11.17 -10.24
N ARG A 19 -3.43 12.10 -10.84
CA ARG A 19 -3.51 12.32 -12.30
C ARG A 19 -2.34 13.10 -12.90
N LYS A 20 -1.34 13.50 -12.10
CA LYS A 20 -0.10 14.07 -12.65
C LYS A 20 0.62 13.01 -13.49
N ASP A 21 1.45 13.48 -14.42
CA ASP A 21 2.29 12.61 -15.25
C ASP A 21 3.46 12.06 -14.42
N TRP A 22 3.19 11.03 -13.63
CA TRP A 22 4.18 10.36 -12.79
C TRP A 22 5.02 9.37 -13.62
N PRO A 23 6.36 9.42 -13.54
CA PRO A 23 7.18 8.35 -14.10
C PRO A 23 6.85 7.02 -13.44
N ARG A 24 6.79 5.94 -14.23
CA ARG A 24 6.65 4.58 -13.70
C ARG A 24 7.79 4.27 -12.74
N GLY A 25 7.46 3.66 -11.60
CA GLY A 25 8.42 3.38 -10.52
C GLY A 25 8.58 4.52 -9.51
N THR A 26 7.97 5.68 -9.73
CA THR A 26 7.97 6.76 -8.75
C THR A 26 6.82 6.61 -7.77
N ALA A 27 7.12 6.72 -6.47
CA ALA A 27 6.14 6.67 -5.40
C ALA A 27 5.82 8.07 -4.86
N MET A 28 4.55 8.27 -4.55
CA MET A 28 4.10 9.20 -3.52
C MET A 28 4.27 8.50 -2.16
N VAL A 29 4.66 9.24 -1.13
CA VAL A 29 4.89 8.71 0.22
C VAL A 29 3.98 9.43 1.21
N SER A 30 3.30 8.69 2.07
CA SER A 30 2.49 9.28 3.14
C SER A 30 3.38 9.90 4.23
N GLU A 31 2.79 10.73 5.09
CA GLU A 31 3.39 10.98 6.40
C GLU A 31 3.52 9.66 7.19
N ALA A 32 4.43 9.66 8.17
CA ALA A 32 4.54 8.52 9.07
C ALA A 32 3.31 8.41 9.97
N PHE A 33 2.86 7.20 10.25
CA PHE A 33 1.68 6.96 11.08
C PHE A 33 1.85 5.74 11.98
N ASP A 34 1.05 5.72 13.04
CA ASP A 34 0.95 4.60 13.97
C ASP A 34 -0.41 3.93 13.78
N CYS A 35 -0.46 2.60 13.78
CA CYS A 35 -1.70 1.86 13.58
C CYS A 35 -1.62 0.47 14.20
N GLY A 36 -2.68 0.06 14.92
CA GLY A 36 -2.75 -1.30 15.47
C GLY A 36 -1.61 -1.65 16.45
N GLY A 37 -1.05 -0.65 17.15
CA GLY A 37 0.10 -0.82 18.06
C GLY A 37 1.47 -0.84 17.36
N LEU A 38 1.51 -0.71 16.04
CA LEU A 38 2.73 -0.48 15.26
C LEU A 38 3.01 1.01 15.16
N VAL A 39 4.29 1.37 15.06
CA VAL A 39 4.74 2.76 15.05
C VAL A 39 5.51 3.09 13.77
N ARG A 40 5.49 4.37 13.38
CA ARG A 40 6.33 4.94 12.30
C ARG A 40 6.20 4.22 10.95
N LEU A 41 5.01 3.70 10.64
CA LEU A 41 4.68 3.11 9.35
C LEU A 41 4.59 4.19 8.26
N ARG A 42 4.81 3.82 6.99
CA ARG A 42 4.55 4.68 5.82
C ARG A 42 3.88 3.91 4.70
N LEU A 43 3.00 4.57 3.97
CA LEU A 43 2.47 4.05 2.71
C LEU A 43 3.23 4.66 1.54
N ARG A 44 3.52 3.82 0.55
CA ARG A 44 4.07 4.22 -0.74
C ARG A 44 3.09 3.85 -1.83
N PHE A 45 2.56 4.87 -2.50
CA PHE A 45 1.63 4.68 -3.60
C PHE A 45 2.30 5.04 -4.92
N PHE A 46 2.22 4.14 -5.90
CA PHE A 46 2.81 4.29 -7.22
C PHE A 46 1.64 4.40 -8.24
N PRO A 47 1.23 5.62 -8.65
CA PRO A 47 0.08 5.83 -9.53
C PRO A 47 0.21 5.06 -10.85
N MET A 48 1.41 5.08 -11.46
CA MET A 48 1.71 4.37 -12.70
C MET A 48 2.32 2.97 -12.48
N GLY A 49 2.22 2.47 -11.25
CA GLY A 49 2.84 1.22 -10.83
C GLY A 49 4.35 1.29 -10.70
N ARG A 50 4.93 0.19 -10.22
CA ARG A 50 6.36 -0.10 -10.21
C ARG A 50 6.84 -0.47 -11.61
N THR A 51 8.17 -0.58 -11.76
CA THR A 51 8.80 -1.01 -13.01
C THR A 51 8.36 -2.39 -13.46
N TRP A 52 8.00 -3.29 -12.53
CA TRP A 52 7.48 -4.63 -12.79
C TRP A 52 5.96 -4.78 -12.62
N SER A 53 5.23 -3.70 -12.34
CA SER A 53 3.77 -3.75 -12.28
C SER A 53 3.16 -4.04 -13.64
N LYS A 54 2.00 -4.71 -13.65
CA LYS A 54 1.19 -4.84 -14.86
C LYS A 54 0.93 -3.46 -15.48
N PRO A 55 0.95 -3.33 -16.82
CA PRO A 55 0.60 -2.07 -17.49
C PRO A 55 -0.78 -1.56 -17.02
N GLY A 56 -0.89 -0.24 -16.82
CA GLY A 56 -2.10 0.43 -16.33
C GLY A 56 -2.46 0.20 -14.86
N HIS A 57 -1.77 -0.69 -14.13
CA HIS A 57 -2.06 -0.93 -12.72
C HIS A 57 -1.22 -0.02 -11.81
N CYS A 58 -1.84 0.46 -10.74
CA CYS A 58 -1.13 1.11 -9.64
C CYS A 58 -0.50 0.07 -8.71
N ALA A 59 0.43 0.52 -7.88
CA ALA A 59 0.99 -0.29 -6.80
C ALA A 59 0.93 0.45 -5.47
N VAL A 60 0.87 -0.32 -4.38
CA VAL A 60 0.95 0.20 -3.01
C VAL A 60 1.83 -0.70 -2.16
N GLU A 61 2.62 -0.08 -1.30
CA GLU A 61 3.52 -0.74 -0.36
C GLU A 61 3.38 -0.12 1.03
N LEU A 62 3.54 -0.95 2.05
CA LEU A 62 3.68 -0.55 3.43
C LEU A 62 5.16 -0.65 3.81
N GLU A 63 5.76 0.46 4.19
CA GLU A 63 7.05 0.48 4.85
C GLU A 63 6.85 0.50 6.36
N SER A 64 7.72 -0.22 7.05
CA SER A 64 7.88 -0.17 8.49
C SER A 64 9.37 -0.01 8.80
N GLU A 65 9.69 0.26 10.04
CA GLU A 65 11.08 0.38 10.48
C GLU A 65 11.74 -0.97 10.62
N ASP A 66 13.01 -0.99 11.03
CA ASP A 66 13.73 -2.24 11.28
C ASP A 66 13.14 -2.96 12.50
N ASP A 67 13.01 -4.28 12.39
CA ASP A 67 12.60 -5.22 13.45
C ASP A 67 11.21 -5.05 14.11
N PRO A 68 10.11 -4.75 13.38
CA PRO A 68 8.78 -4.80 13.95
C PRO A 68 8.42 -6.27 14.26
N PRO A 69 7.56 -6.52 15.27
CA PRO A 69 6.99 -7.85 15.47
C PRO A 69 6.21 -8.28 14.22
N ASP A 70 6.10 -9.59 13.98
CA ASP A 70 5.29 -10.11 12.87
C ASP A 70 3.84 -9.60 13.00
N PHE A 71 3.29 -9.03 11.91
CA PHE A 71 1.93 -8.51 11.90
C PHE A 71 1.20 -8.80 10.59
N LYS A 72 -0.13 -8.83 10.64
CA LYS A 72 -0.99 -9.03 9.46
C LYS A 72 -1.65 -7.73 9.05
N PHE A 73 -1.75 -7.51 7.75
CA PHE A 73 -2.38 -6.33 7.20
C PHE A 73 -3.01 -6.61 5.83
N ARG A 74 -3.78 -5.65 5.33
CA ARG A 74 -4.31 -5.63 3.96
C ARG A 74 -4.06 -4.25 3.38
N LEU A 75 -3.74 -4.21 2.09
CA LEU A 75 -3.58 -2.97 1.35
C LEU A 75 -4.85 -2.69 0.57
N CYS A 76 -5.24 -1.41 0.53
CA CYS A 76 -6.42 -0.97 -0.20
C CYS A 76 -6.09 0.27 -1.04
N VAL A 77 -6.65 0.34 -2.25
CA VAL A 77 -6.73 1.57 -3.05
C VAL A 77 -8.18 1.69 -3.51
N GLY A 78 -8.87 2.74 -3.06
CA GLY A 78 -10.32 2.84 -3.20
C GLY A 78 -11.02 1.62 -2.58
N MET A 79 -11.83 0.93 -3.39
CA MET A 79 -12.54 -0.29 -2.98
C MET A 79 -11.78 -1.59 -3.26
N CYS A 80 -10.65 -1.53 -3.98
CA CYS A 80 -9.82 -2.68 -4.30
C CYS A 80 -8.94 -3.05 -3.11
N ARG A 81 -8.88 -4.35 -2.77
CA ARG A 81 -8.17 -4.86 -1.59
C ARG A 81 -7.25 -6.02 -1.94
N SER A 82 -6.10 -6.07 -1.28
CA SER A 82 -5.21 -7.24 -1.35
C SER A 82 -5.77 -8.40 -0.53
N ALA A 83 -5.21 -9.60 -0.74
CA ALA A 83 -5.28 -10.66 0.26
C ALA A 83 -4.60 -10.20 1.58
N THR A 84 -4.87 -10.90 2.68
CA THR A 84 -4.14 -10.66 3.94
C THR A 84 -2.67 -11.02 3.77
N LEU A 85 -1.81 -10.06 4.08
CA LEU A 85 -0.36 -10.17 4.05
C LEU A 85 0.18 -10.38 5.46
N LEU A 86 1.36 -11.00 5.55
CA LEU A 86 2.10 -11.21 6.79
C LEU A 86 3.45 -10.50 6.66
N HIS A 87 3.65 -9.45 7.45
CA HIS A 87 4.93 -8.80 7.63
C HIS A 87 5.80 -9.61 8.60
N LYS A 88 7.08 -9.71 8.27
CA LYS A 88 8.15 -10.34 9.05
C LYS A 88 9.35 -9.41 9.12
N TRP A 89 10.38 -9.79 9.88
CA TRP A 89 11.63 -9.04 9.96
C TRP A 89 12.30 -8.74 8.60
N TRP A 90 12.08 -9.58 7.59
CA TRP A 90 12.58 -9.37 6.22
C TRP A 90 11.62 -8.60 5.30
N GLY A 91 10.51 -8.09 5.83
CA GLY A 91 9.41 -7.49 5.08
C GLY A 91 8.27 -8.47 4.80
N TYR A 92 7.69 -8.42 3.61
CA TYR A 92 6.57 -9.28 3.20
C TYR A 92 6.58 -9.52 1.68
N ASP A 93 5.76 -10.46 1.20
CA ASP A 93 5.58 -10.66 -0.24
C ASP A 93 4.81 -9.48 -0.87
N GLY A 94 5.55 -8.57 -1.50
CA GLY A 94 5.03 -7.35 -2.13
C GLY A 94 4.12 -7.59 -3.34
N LYS A 95 4.05 -8.81 -3.89
CA LYS A 95 3.31 -9.10 -5.13
C LYS A 95 1.84 -8.70 -5.10
N ALA A 96 1.19 -8.80 -3.94
CA ALA A 96 -0.21 -8.44 -3.81
C ALA A 96 -0.45 -6.91 -3.89
N GLY A 97 0.55 -6.11 -3.50
CA GLY A 97 0.54 -4.66 -3.63
C GLY A 97 1.11 -4.15 -4.95
N ASP A 98 1.92 -4.96 -5.65
CA ASP A 98 2.63 -4.56 -6.87
C ASP A 98 1.72 -4.30 -8.08
N SER A 99 0.48 -4.78 -8.12
CA SER A 99 -0.47 -4.51 -9.23
C SER A 99 -1.91 -4.63 -8.74
N LEU A 100 -2.27 -3.77 -7.78
CA LEU A 100 -3.50 -3.95 -7.02
C LEU A 100 -4.76 -3.76 -7.87
N CYS A 101 -4.81 -2.69 -8.65
CA CYS A 101 -5.94 -2.38 -9.54
C CYS A 101 -5.51 -1.41 -10.64
N VAL A 102 -6.34 -1.26 -11.68
CA VAL A 102 -6.19 -0.17 -12.64
C VAL A 102 -6.53 1.13 -11.92
N VAL A 103 -5.67 2.15 -12.05
CA VAL A 103 -5.80 3.37 -11.25
C VAL A 103 -7.11 4.11 -11.58
N ASP A 104 -7.49 4.17 -12.86
CA ASP A 104 -8.70 4.88 -13.29
C ASP A 104 -10.01 4.25 -12.81
N ASP A 105 -9.99 2.97 -12.39
CA ASP A 105 -11.17 2.27 -11.87
C ASP A 105 -11.48 2.65 -10.40
N VAL A 106 -10.55 3.33 -9.72
CA VAL A 106 -10.62 3.65 -8.29
C VAL A 106 -10.50 5.14 -7.97
N LEU A 107 -10.46 5.99 -9.00
CA LEU A 107 -10.43 7.46 -8.90
C LEU A 107 -11.81 8.10 -8.97
#